data_AF-A0A820PIV3-F1
#
_entry.id   AF-A0A820PIV3-F1
#
_cell.length_a   1.000
_cell.length_b   1.000
_cell.length_c   1.000
_cell.angle_alpha   90.00
_cell.angle_beta   90.00
_cell.angle_gamma   90.00
#
_symmetry.space_group_name_H-M   'P 1'
#
loop_
_entity.id
_entity.type
_entity.pdbx_description
1 polymer ?
#
loop_
_entity_poly.entity_id
_entity_poly.type
_entity_poly.pdbx_seq_one_letter_code
_entity_poly.pdbx_strand_id
1 'polypeptide(L)'
;IDDGEDLDINYLTSIYERIRADEFRPDNDHVTQVLKFEQALVGKKPTLTAPHRRLVCYCRLYEIHDVTKREKLTAHQREVYLFNDLLIITKLSGRKRQQFRQAFRLLGMNIYLFETP
;
A
#
# COMPACT_ATOMS: atom_id res chain seq x y z
N ILE A 1 11.14 34.01 23.66
CA ILE A 1 11.78 32.71 23.91
C ILE A 1 12.91 33.03 24.87
N ASP A 2 12.84 32.53 26.10
CA ASP A 2 13.72 32.85 27.23
C ASP A 2 14.01 34.35 27.48
N ASP A 3 12.98 35.21 27.38
CA ASP A 3 13.09 36.67 27.63
C ASP A 3 14.24 37.43 26.93
N GLY A 4 14.83 36.85 25.87
CA GLY A 4 15.94 37.44 25.11
C GLY A 4 17.33 36.95 25.54
N GLU A 5 17.41 36.08 26.53
CA GLU A 5 18.64 35.44 27.00
C GLU A 5 18.96 34.16 26.21
N ASP A 6 20.22 33.74 26.28
CA ASP A 6 20.69 32.50 25.66
C ASP A 6 20.32 31.28 26.52
N LEU A 7 19.86 30.22 25.86
CA LEU A 7 19.64 28.93 26.50
C LEU A 7 20.97 28.29 26.92
N ASP A 8 21.01 27.68 28.11
CA ASP A 8 22.21 27.00 28.61
C ASP A 8 22.70 25.94 27.61
N ILE A 9 23.95 26.13 27.18
CA ILE A 9 24.64 25.32 26.17
C ILE A 9 24.64 23.84 26.53
N ASN A 10 24.69 23.49 27.81
CA ASN A 10 24.70 22.09 28.24
C ASN A 10 23.37 21.40 27.93
N TYR A 11 22.23 22.10 28.01
CA TYR A 11 20.94 21.55 27.59
C TYR A 11 20.91 21.34 26.09
N LEU A 12 21.37 22.33 25.31
CA LEU A 12 21.41 22.23 23.84
C LEU A 12 22.30 21.07 23.39
N THR A 13 23.51 20.96 23.93
CA THR A 13 24.44 19.85 23.65
C THR A 13 23.84 18.51 24.04
N SER A 14 23.21 18.41 25.21
CA SER A 14 22.60 17.15 25.68
C SER A 14 21.39 16.73 24.83
N ILE A 15 20.56 17.68 24.41
CA ILE A 15 19.44 17.43 23.50
C ILE A 15 19.98 16.95 22.14
N TYR A 16 20.98 17.65 21.61
CA TYR A 16 21.62 17.30 20.34
C TYR A 16 22.19 15.88 20.37
N GLU A 17 23.00 15.53 21.38
CA GLU A 17 23.61 14.21 21.46
C GLU A 17 22.57 13.09 21.63
N ARG A 18 21.46 13.34 22.36
CA ARG A 18 20.36 12.35 22.47
C ARG A 18 19.66 12.13 21.13
N ILE A 19 19.31 13.19 20.40
CA ILE A 19 18.64 13.08 19.09
C ILE A 19 19.57 12.48 18.03
N ARG A 20 20.87 12.80 18.12
CA ARG A 20 21.90 12.22 17.26
C ARG A 20 22.09 10.73 17.52
N ALA A 21 22.04 10.31 18.79
CA ALA A 21 22.16 8.91 19.18
C ALA A 21 20.90 8.10 18.84
N ASP A 22 19.71 8.69 19.02
CA ASP A 22 18.43 8.08 18.70
C ASP A 22 17.48 9.10 18.07
N GLU A 23 17.26 8.94 16.77
CA GLU A 23 16.39 9.80 15.99
C GLU A 23 14.94 9.60 16.40
N PHE A 24 14.18 10.69 16.55
CA PHE A 24 12.73 10.59 16.70
C PHE A 24 12.11 9.96 15.47
N ARG A 25 11.52 8.77 15.64
CA ARG A 25 10.84 8.05 14.57
C ARG A 25 9.36 7.90 14.89
N PRO A 26 8.47 8.19 13.94
CA PRO A 26 7.07 7.84 14.10
C PRO A 26 6.92 6.32 14.15
N ASP A 27 5.99 5.84 14.97
CA ASP A 27 5.67 4.42 15.00
C ASP A 27 4.94 3.98 13.72
N ASN A 28 4.93 2.68 13.46
CA ASN A 28 4.25 2.11 12.31
C ASN A 28 2.73 2.11 12.56
N ASP A 29 1.99 2.71 11.63
CA ASP A 29 0.53 2.71 11.59
C ASP A 29 -0.01 1.99 10.34
N HIS A 30 -1.33 2.09 10.11
CA HIS A 30 -1.95 1.51 8.91
C HIS A 30 -1.43 2.18 7.61
N VAL A 31 -1.12 3.47 7.65
CA VAL A 31 -0.59 4.22 6.50
C VAL A 31 0.79 3.70 6.13
N THR A 32 1.60 3.34 7.13
CA THR A 32 2.93 2.77 6.95
C THR A 32 2.88 1.44 6.19
N GLN A 33 1.83 0.62 6.41
CA GLN A 33 1.60 -0.60 5.65
C GLN A 33 1.27 -0.29 4.17
N VAL A 34 0.44 0.73 3.93
CA VAL A 34 0.12 1.18 2.56
C VAL A 34 1.35 1.71 1.84
N LEU A 35 2.21 2.46 2.54
CA LEU A 35 3.47 2.96 2.00
C LEU A 35 4.41 1.82 1.59
N LYS A 36 4.59 0.82 2.47
CA LYS A 36 5.41 -0.38 2.17
C LYS A 36 4.85 -1.16 0.98
N PHE A 37 3.52 -1.31 0.91
CA PHE A 37 2.85 -1.92 -0.22
C PHE A 37 3.11 -1.14 -1.51
N GLU A 38 2.90 0.18 -1.50
CA GLU A 38 3.14 1.04 -2.66
C GLU A 38 4.59 0.93 -3.14
N GLN A 39 5.58 0.97 -2.24
CA GLN A 39 7.00 0.84 -2.59
C GLN A 39 7.34 -0.52 -3.24
N ALA A 40 6.67 -1.60 -2.82
CA ALA A 40 6.87 -2.93 -3.40
C ALA A 40 6.29 -3.08 -4.82
N LEU A 41 5.33 -2.23 -5.21
CA LEU A 41 4.72 -2.27 -6.54
C LEU A 41 5.63 -1.72 -7.63
N VAL A 42 5.63 -2.39 -8.78
CA VAL A 42 6.38 -1.99 -9.98
C VAL A 42 5.42 -1.61 -11.10
N GLY A 43 5.82 -0.63 -11.92
CA GLY A 43 5.03 -0.13 -13.06
C GLY A 43 4.39 1.23 -12.78
N LYS A 44 3.65 1.75 -13.77
CA LYS A 44 2.94 3.03 -13.67
C LYS A 44 1.74 2.87 -12.74
N LYS A 45 1.80 3.47 -11.56
CA LYS A 45 0.76 3.45 -10.52
C LYS A 45 0.44 4.89 -10.07
N PRO A 46 -0.81 5.19 -9.66
CA PRO A 46 -1.11 6.44 -8.98
C PRO A 46 -0.53 6.42 -7.56
N THR A 47 -0.53 7.57 -6.88
CA THR A 47 -0.20 7.65 -5.45
C THR A 47 -1.22 6.88 -4.64
N LEU A 48 -0.76 5.84 -3.94
CA LEU A 48 -1.61 4.96 -3.13
C LEU A 48 -1.56 5.30 -1.65
N THR A 49 -0.52 5.94 -1.16
CA THR A 49 -0.42 6.31 0.25
C THR A 49 -1.34 7.49 0.54
N ALA A 50 -2.31 7.30 1.44
CA ALA A 50 -3.20 8.35 1.92
C ALA A 50 -3.55 8.10 3.40
N PRO A 51 -3.73 9.15 4.23
CA PRO A 51 -3.95 8.98 5.67
C PRO A 51 -5.17 8.13 6.04
N HIS A 52 -6.22 8.14 5.21
CA HIS A 52 -7.46 7.40 5.44
C HIS A 52 -7.46 5.99 4.83
N ARG A 53 -6.44 5.63 4.05
CA ARG A 53 -6.42 4.38 3.30
C ARG A 53 -5.86 3.26 4.15
N ARG A 54 -6.63 2.18 4.31
CA ARG A 54 -6.28 1.01 5.11
C ARG A 54 -6.49 -0.25 4.31
N LEU A 55 -5.48 -1.13 4.30
CA LEU A 55 -5.61 -2.47 3.73
C LEU A 55 -6.67 -3.26 4.52
N VAL A 56 -7.66 -3.80 3.82
CA VAL A 56 -8.74 -4.60 4.39
C VAL A 56 -8.44 -6.08 4.20
N CYS A 57 -8.16 -6.51 2.97
CA CYS A 57 -7.82 -7.90 2.69
C CYS A 57 -6.91 -8.07 1.48
N TYR A 58 -6.27 -9.23 1.43
CA TYR A 58 -5.50 -9.72 0.30
C TYR A 58 -6.05 -11.08 -0.12
N CYS A 59 -6.24 -11.28 -1.42
CA CYS A 59 -6.58 -12.57 -1.98
C CYS A 59 -5.93 -12.79 -3.35
N ARG A 60 -5.90 -14.05 -3.78
CA ARG A 60 -5.42 -14.46 -5.09
C ARG A 60 -6.61 -14.92 -5.91
N LEU A 61 -6.84 -14.28 -7.04
CA LEU A 61 -7.94 -14.57 -7.96
C LEU A 61 -7.40 -14.83 -9.36
N TYR A 62 -8.25 -15.37 -10.24
CA TYR A 62 -7.93 -15.64 -11.64
C TYR A 62 -8.82 -14.76 -12.52
N GLU A 63 -8.20 -13.91 -13.34
CA GLU A 63 -8.92 -13.00 -14.22
C GLU A 63 -9.44 -13.76 -15.45
N ILE A 64 -10.76 -13.88 -15.56
CA ILE A 64 -11.43 -14.50 -16.69
C ILE A 64 -11.59 -13.44 -17.79
N HIS A 65 -10.95 -13.65 -18.94
CA HIS A 65 -11.05 -12.70 -20.07
C HIS A 65 -12.30 -12.93 -20.91
N ASP A 66 -12.72 -14.19 -21.04
CA ASP A 66 -13.86 -14.61 -21.87
C ASP A 66 -14.59 -15.77 -21.18
N VAL A 67 -15.80 -15.51 -20.67
CA VAL A 67 -16.60 -16.50 -19.94
C VAL A 67 -17.07 -17.68 -20.81
N THR A 68 -17.01 -17.54 -22.14
CA THR A 68 -17.43 -18.59 -23.08
C THR A 68 -16.31 -19.58 -23.41
N LYS A 69 -15.07 -19.25 -23.07
CA LYS A 69 -13.89 -20.06 -23.40
C LYS A 69 -13.34 -20.74 -22.15
N ARG A 70 -13.05 -22.04 -22.28
CA ARG A 70 -12.35 -22.78 -21.23
C ARG A 70 -10.86 -22.44 -21.27
N GLU A 71 -10.36 -21.91 -20.17
CA GLU A 71 -8.94 -21.63 -19.94
C GLU A 71 -8.38 -22.56 -18.85
N LYS A 72 -7.06 -22.61 -18.71
CA LYS A 72 -6.43 -23.33 -17.58
C LYS A 72 -6.82 -22.65 -16.27
N LEU A 73 -7.15 -23.43 -15.23
CA LEU A 73 -7.51 -22.91 -13.91
C LEU A 73 -6.46 -22.00 -13.26
N THR A 74 -5.20 -22.10 -13.69
CA THR A 74 -4.08 -21.28 -13.20
C THR A 74 -3.77 -20.09 -14.10
N ALA A 75 -4.46 -19.96 -15.23
CA ALA A 75 -4.27 -18.86 -16.18
C ALA A 75 -4.66 -17.53 -15.53
N HIS A 76 -3.94 -16.47 -15.89
CA HIS A 76 -4.28 -15.11 -15.49
C HIS A 76 -4.42 -14.88 -13.97
N GLN A 77 -3.61 -15.58 -13.17
CA GLN A 77 -3.51 -15.32 -11.74
C GLN A 77 -3.20 -13.85 -11.45
N ARG A 78 -3.93 -13.26 -10.49
CA ARG A 78 -3.79 -11.90 -9.99
C ARG A 78 -3.69 -11.91 -8.46
N GLU A 79 -2.96 -10.94 -7.95
CA GLU A 79 -2.95 -10.60 -6.54
C GLU A 79 -3.85 -9.38 -6.36
N VAL A 80 -4.89 -9.54 -5.54
CA VAL A 80 -5.95 -8.55 -5.36
C VAL A 80 -5.89 -8.02 -3.94
N TYR A 81 -5.81 -6.70 -3.83
CA TYR A 81 -5.71 -5.97 -2.57
C TYR A 81 -6.93 -5.09 -2.42
N LEU A 82 -7.76 -5.40 -1.44
CA LEU A 82 -8.89 -4.57 -1.08
C LEU A 82 -8.46 -3.60 0.01
N PHE A 83 -8.55 -2.31 -0.29
CA PHE A 83 -8.50 -1.22 0.67
C PHE A 83 -9.93 -0.78 0.99
N ASN A 84 -10.10 0.05 2.01
CA ASN A 84 -11.40 0.58 2.39
C ASN A 84 -12.06 1.47 1.31
N ASP A 85 -11.29 2.01 0.36
CA ASP A 85 -11.77 2.91 -0.70
C ASP A 85 -11.37 2.47 -2.12
N LEU A 86 -10.44 1.51 -2.26
CA LEU A 86 -9.88 1.05 -3.52
C LEU A 86 -9.79 -0.48 -3.61
N LEU A 87 -9.97 -1.02 -4.81
CA LEU A 87 -9.58 -2.37 -5.18
C LEU A 87 -8.37 -2.30 -6.12
N ILE A 88 -7.25 -2.90 -5.73
CA ILE A 88 -6.01 -2.89 -6.52
C ILE A 88 -5.69 -4.29 -7.03
N ILE A 89 -5.38 -4.38 -8.32
CA ILE A 89 -5.02 -5.63 -9.00
C ILE A 89 -3.56 -5.56 -9.41
N THR A 90 -2.80 -6.59 -9.05
CA THR A 90 -1.39 -6.75 -9.44
C THR A 90 -1.16 -8.12 -10.08
N LYS A 91 -0.03 -8.27 -10.76
CA LYS A 91 0.44 -9.52 -11.35
C LYS A 91 1.82 -9.84 -10.80
N LEU A 92 2.01 -11.07 -10.33
CA LEU A 92 3.34 -11.55 -9.95
C LEU A 92 4.21 -11.69 -11.21
N SER A 93 5.35 -11.00 -11.23
CA SER A 93 6.35 -11.07 -12.30
C SER A 93 7.59 -11.82 -11.83
N GLY A 94 8.40 -12.36 -12.76
CA GLY A 94 9.47 -13.36 -12.57
C GLY A 94 10.64 -13.01 -11.62
N ARG A 95 10.56 -11.89 -10.89
CA ARG A 95 11.50 -11.51 -9.80
C ARG A 95 10.80 -11.35 -8.44
N LYS A 96 9.69 -12.05 -8.21
CA LYS A 96 8.80 -11.85 -7.05
C LYS A 96 8.33 -10.39 -6.90
N ARG A 97 8.32 -9.64 -8.01
CA ARG A 97 7.89 -8.24 -8.05
C ARG A 97 6.41 -8.20 -8.39
N GLN A 98 5.66 -7.42 -7.63
CA GLN A 98 4.24 -7.20 -7.88
C GLN A 98 4.10 -6.09 -8.92
N GLN A 99 3.74 -6.47 -10.14
CA GLN A 99 3.49 -5.51 -11.20
C GLN A 99 2.08 -4.95 -11.04
N PHE A 100 1.96 -3.64 -10.83
CA PHE A 100 0.67 -2.96 -10.82
C PHE A 100 -0.02 -3.14 -12.17
N ARG A 101 -1.32 -3.47 -12.14
CA ARG A 101 -2.15 -3.59 -13.33
C ARG A 101 -3.20 -2.49 -13.35
N GLN A 102 -4.06 -2.47 -12.35
CA GLN A 102 -5.24 -1.62 -12.30
C GLN A 102 -5.62 -1.28 -10.86
N ALA A 103 -6.33 -0.17 -10.69
CA ALA A 103 -6.97 0.23 -9.45
C ALA A 103 -8.38 0.73 -9.75
N PHE A 104 -9.35 0.31 -8.93
CA PHE A 104 -10.75 0.69 -9.04
C PHE A 104 -11.19 1.38 -7.75
N ARG A 105 -11.91 2.50 -7.88
CA ARG A 105 -12.59 3.11 -6.73
C ARG A 105 -13.82 2.28 -6.38
N LEU A 106 -14.04 2.07 -5.08
CA LEU A 106 -15.20 1.30 -4.62
C LEU A 106 -16.51 2.10 -4.72
N LEU A 107 -16.43 3.43 -4.78
CA LEU A 107 -17.60 4.30 -4.91
C LEU A 107 -18.38 3.96 -6.20
N GLY A 108 -19.62 3.50 -6.05
CA GLY A 108 -20.49 3.13 -7.16
C GLY A 108 -20.17 1.77 -7.79
N MET A 109 -19.24 0.99 -7.23
CA MET A 109 -18.93 -0.34 -7.72
C MET A 109 -20.03 -1.33 -7.29
N ASN A 110 -20.56 -2.08 -8.24
CA ASN A 110 -21.50 -3.19 -7.98
C ASN A 110 -20.75 -4.52 -8.08
N ILE A 111 -21.10 -5.48 -7.22
CA ILE A 111 -20.51 -6.82 -7.18
C ILE A 111 -21.61 -7.83 -7.41
N TYR A 112 -21.39 -8.74 -8.36
CA TYR A 112 -22.31 -9.81 -8.69
C TYR A 112 -21.59 -11.14 -8.61
N LEU A 113 -22.26 -12.14 -8.06
CA LEU A 113 -21.84 -13.53 -8.17
C LEU A 113 -22.47 -14.12 -9.43
N PHE A 114 -21.68 -14.88 -10.18
CA PHE A 114 -22.18 -15.66 -11.31
C PHE A 114 -21.48 -17.01 -11.34
N GLU A 115 -22.15 -18.00 -11.93
CA GLU A 115 -21.62 -19.33 -12.18
C GLU A 115 -21.74 -19.59 -13.69
N THR A 116 -20.68 -20.10 -14.31
CA THR A 116 -20.73 -20.55 -15.70
C THR A 116 -21.33 -21.95 -15.76
N PRO A 117 -22.21 -22.25 -16.73
CA PRO A 117 -22.74 -23.60 -16.94
C PRO A 117 -21.68 -24.69 -17.12
#